data_AF-A0A1T5IVK7-F1
#
_entry.id   AF-A0A1T5IVK7-F1
#
_cell.length_a   1.000
_cell.length_b   1.000
_cell.length_c   1.000
_cell.angle_alpha   90.00
_cell.angle_beta   90.00
_cell.angle_gamma   90.00
#
_symmetry.space_group_name_H-M   'P 1'
#
loop_
_entity.id
_entity.type
_entity.pdbx_description
1 polymer ?
#
loop_
_entity_poly.entity_id
_entity_poly.type
_entity_poly.pdbx_seq_one_letter_code
_entity_poly.pdbx_strand_id
1 'polypeptide(L)'
;MTISLSVMGKIAKKEFKHYKELNIDIYSAFMNSDFEWACDTCLTTKKAVLANTGLQTPSMNPHLAYFDKNLICKSCGEEFLFTKEEKRFWFEVLKFWIDSEPVSCLKCRREIRVLKSENKILSEILKKELAQISIEELGKVIEVYRKWDKNDRVAFYEAQLKKRRKAATSS
;
A
#
# COMPACT_ATOMS: atom_id res chain seq x y z
N MET A 1 31.59 -21.30 7.54
CA MET A 1 30.30 -20.57 7.59
C MET A 1 29.27 -21.46 6.92
N THR A 2 28.44 -22.15 7.70
CA THR A 2 27.58 -23.23 7.21
C THR A 2 26.40 -22.63 6.43
N ILE A 3 26.56 -22.56 5.11
CA ILE A 3 25.50 -22.22 4.18
C ILE A 3 24.39 -23.25 4.37
N SER A 4 23.19 -22.83 4.78
CA SER A 4 22.10 -23.79 4.82
C SER A 4 21.50 -23.97 3.43
N LEU A 5 21.88 -25.10 2.84
CA LEU A 5 21.45 -25.65 1.56
C LEU A 5 19.97 -26.08 1.55
N SER A 6 19.25 -25.99 2.68
CA SER A 6 17.95 -26.66 2.84
C SER A 6 16.79 -25.91 2.20
N VAL A 7 16.76 -24.57 2.29
CA VAL A 7 15.64 -23.75 1.78
C VAL A 7 15.79 -23.49 0.28
N MET A 8 16.97 -23.06 -0.17
CA MET A 8 17.28 -22.93 -1.60
C MET A 8 17.13 -24.26 -2.33
N GLY A 9 17.57 -25.37 -1.72
CA GLY A 9 17.37 -26.71 -2.28
C GLY A 9 15.90 -27.12 -2.37
N LYS A 10 15.01 -26.66 -1.48
CA LYS A 10 13.56 -26.89 -1.55
C LYS A 10 12.89 -26.03 -2.62
N ILE A 11 13.26 -24.76 -2.73
CA ILE A 11 12.76 -23.85 -3.78
C ILE A 11 13.19 -24.35 -5.16
N ALA A 12 14.48 -24.67 -5.34
CA ALA A 12 15.01 -25.23 -6.59
C ALA A 12 14.30 -26.53 -6.99
N LYS A 13 14.06 -27.46 -6.04
CA LYS A 13 13.35 -28.71 -6.31
C LYS A 13 11.87 -28.52 -6.67
N LYS A 14 11.21 -27.50 -6.13
CA LYS A 14 9.78 -27.25 -6.35
C LYS A 14 9.53 -26.47 -7.64
N GLU A 15 10.32 -25.44 -7.89
CA GLU A 15 10.09 -24.47 -8.97
C GLU A 15 10.88 -24.81 -10.25
N PHE A 16 12.03 -25.50 -10.16
CA PHE A 16 12.92 -25.76 -11.30
C PHE A 16 13.13 -27.26 -11.53
N LYS A 17 12.08 -28.02 -11.88
CA LYS A 17 12.11 -29.50 -11.97
C LYS A 17 13.29 -30.11 -12.76
N HIS A 18 13.89 -29.41 -13.72
CA HIS A 18 15.02 -29.88 -14.55
C HIS A 18 16.37 -29.22 -14.23
N TYR A 19 16.49 -28.54 -13.09
CA TYR A 19 17.72 -27.78 -12.76
C TYR A 19 18.98 -28.64 -12.73
N LYS A 20 18.86 -29.93 -12.38
CA LYS A 20 19.97 -30.88 -12.30
C LYS A 20 20.53 -31.25 -13.67
N GLU A 21 19.74 -31.09 -14.74
CA GLU A 21 20.12 -31.45 -16.10
C GLU A 21 20.88 -30.32 -16.79
N LEU A 22 20.81 -29.10 -16.27
CA LEU A 22 21.35 -27.90 -16.91
C LEU A 22 22.83 -27.62 -16.56
N ASN A 23 23.45 -28.42 -15.69
CA ASN A 23 24.82 -28.19 -15.17
C ASN A 23 25.07 -26.73 -14.71
N ILE A 24 24.02 -26.07 -14.22
CA ILE A 24 24.07 -24.71 -13.70
C ILE A 24 24.46 -24.81 -12.22
N ASP A 25 25.52 -24.10 -11.83
CA ASP A 25 25.77 -23.85 -10.42
C ASP A 25 24.74 -22.84 -9.91
N ILE A 26 23.60 -23.39 -9.50
CA ILE A 26 22.46 -22.63 -9.00
C ILE A 26 22.83 -21.82 -7.76
N TYR A 27 23.83 -22.28 -6.99
CA TYR A 27 24.29 -21.54 -5.82
C TYR A 27 25.04 -20.29 -6.25
N SER A 28 25.99 -20.41 -7.19
CA SER A 28 26.67 -19.24 -7.76
C SER A 28 25.69 -18.31 -8.48
N ALA A 29 24.69 -18.86 -9.20
CA ALA A 29 23.67 -18.06 -9.86
C ALA A 29 22.80 -17.26 -8.89
N PHE A 30 22.38 -17.85 -7.76
CA PHE A 30 21.60 -17.15 -6.74
C PHE A 30 22.44 -16.19 -5.89
N MET A 31 23.70 -16.52 -5.60
CA MET A 31 24.60 -15.69 -4.79
C MET A 31 25.18 -14.51 -5.55
N ASN A 32 25.35 -14.61 -6.88
CA ASN A 32 25.85 -13.54 -7.75
C ASN A 32 24.75 -12.66 -8.36
N SER A 33 23.48 -12.96 -8.07
CA SER A 33 22.34 -12.19 -8.55
C SER A 33 21.75 -11.37 -7.41
N ASP A 34 21.16 -10.22 -7.73
CA ASP A 34 20.58 -9.25 -6.77
C ASP A 34 19.28 -9.74 -6.08
N PHE A 35 19.15 -11.04 -5.81
CA PHE A 35 18.00 -11.60 -5.12
C PHE A 35 18.00 -11.22 -3.64
N GLU A 36 16.87 -10.75 -3.11
CA GLU A 36 16.67 -10.68 -1.66
C GLU A 36 16.49 -12.11 -1.12
N TRP A 37 17.51 -12.67 -0.46
CA TRP A 37 17.49 -14.03 0.11
C TRP A 37 17.92 -14.06 1.58
N ALA A 38 17.54 -15.11 2.31
CA ALA A 38 17.86 -15.25 3.74
C ALA A 38 18.50 -16.60 4.07
N CYS A 39 19.47 -16.60 4.99
CA CYS A 39 20.02 -17.82 5.57
C CYS A 39 19.07 -18.42 6.63
N ASP A 40 19.28 -19.69 6.98
CA ASP A 40 18.47 -20.38 8.00
C ASP A 40 18.49 -19.66 9.35
N THR A 41 19.63 -19.08 9.75
CA THR A 41 19.69 -18.28 10.99
C THR A 41 18.74 -17.09 10.91
N CYS A 42 18.71 -16.36 9.79
CA CYS A 42 17.78 -15.23 9.62
C CYS A 42 16.31 -15.68 9.65
N LEU A 43 15.98 -16.83 9.07
CA LEU A 43 14.61 -17.36 9.09
C LEU A 43 14.21 -17.88 10.47
N THR A 44 15.07 -18.69 11.11
CA THR A 44 14.80 -19.30 12.44
C THR A 44 14.76 -18.26 13.55
N THR A 45 15.60 -17.22 13.47
CA THR A 45 15.56 -16.07 14.39
C THR A 45 14.52 -15.00 14.01
N LYS A 46 13.71 -15.24 12.97
CA LYS A 46 12.66 -14.34 12.49
C LYS A 46 13.15 -12.94 12.11
N LYS A 47 14.43 -12.80 11.75
CA LYS A 47 14.96 -11.58 11.12
C LYS A 47 14.45 -11.40 9.69
N ALA A 48 14.15 -12.51 9.02
CA ALA A 48 13.53 -12.55 7.69
C ALA A 48 12.30 -13.46 7.67
N VAL A 49 11.45 -13.28 6.67
CA VAL A 49 10.36 -14.20 6.34
C VAL A 49 10.57 -14.77 4.94
N LEU A 50 10.29 -16.07 4.78
CA LEU A 50 10.41 -16.74 3.49
C LEU A 50 9.32 -16.21 2.53
N ALA A 51 9.72 -15.91 1.29
CA ALA A 51 8.80 -15.48 0.25
C ALA A 51 8.27 -16.68 -0.55
N ASN A 52 7.09 -16.51 -1.13
CA ASN A 52 6.53 -17.43 -2.11
C ASN A 52 6.58 -16.78 -3.50
N THR A 53 7.60 -17.12 -4.28
CA THR A 53 7.86 -16.55 -5.61
C THR A 53 6.70 -16.78 -6.58
N GLY A 54 6.01 -17.92 -6.50
CA GLY A 54 4.84 -18.21 -7.33
C GLY A 54 3.61 -17.33 -7.01
N LEU A 55 3.63 -16.61 -5.89
CA LEU A 55 2.61 -15.60 -5.58
C LEU A 55 3.07 -14.18 -5.91
N GLN A 56 4.30 -13.95 -6.35
CA GLN A 56 4.73 -12.62 -6.76
C GLN A 56 4.26 -12.33 -8.18
N THR A 57 4.19 -11.04 -8.53
CA THR A 57 4.08 -10.64 -9.93
C THR A 57 5.33 -11.14 -10.69
N PRO A 58 5.18 -11.70 -11.90
CA PRO A 58 6.32 -12.23 -12.65
C PRO A 58 7.44 -11.20 -12.78
N SER A 59 8.64 -11.60 -12.36
CA SER A 59 9.86 -10.81 -12.40
C SER A 59 11.02 -11.72 -12.77
N MET A 60 12.04 -11.17 -13.42
CA MET A 60 13.29 -11.88 -13.65
C MET A 60 14.01 -12.19 -12.34
N ASN A 61 13.85 -11.31 -11.35
CA ASN A 61 14.53 -11.38 -10.06
C ASN A 61 13.52 -11.39 -8.89
N PRO A 62 12.75 -12.48 -8.69
CA PRO A 62 11.82 -12.55 -7.57
C PRO A 62 12.54 -12.56 -6.21
N HIS A 63 11.95 -11.93 -5.21
CA HIS A 63 12.48 -11.98 -3.85
C HIS A 63 12.29 -13.37 -3.26
N LEU A 64 13.34 -13.98 -2.70
CA LEU A 64 13.28 -15.31 -2.09
C LEU A 64 12.95 -15.22 -0.60
N ALA A 65 13.26 -14.10 0.04
CA ALA A 65 12.89 -13.75 1.40
C ALA A 65 12.70 -12.24 1.52
N TYR A 66 12.06 -11.80 2.61
CA TYR A 66 11.90 -10.38 2.91
C TYR A 66 12.54 -10.01 4.25
N PHE A 67 13.18 -8.86 4.28
CA PHE A 67 13.73 -8.22 5.47
C PHE A 67 13.03 -6.89 5.77
N ASP A 68 13.08 -6.49 7.03
CA ASP A 68 12.65 -5.15 7.42
C ASP A 68 13.57 -4.09 6.79
N LYS A 69 12.99 -3.01 6.27
CA LYS A 69 13.74 -1.89 5.67
C LYS A 69 13.34 -0.57 6.32
N ASN A 70 14.31 0.17 6.82
CA ASN A 70 14.09 1.56 7.28
C ASN A 70 13.97 2.48 6.07
N LEU A 71 12.94 3.32 6.06
CA LEU A 71 12.64 4.29 5.01
C LEU A 71 12.30 5.65 5.64
N ILE A 72 12.47 6.72 4.87
CA ILE A 72 12.08 8.08 5.29
C ILE A 72 10.75 8.44 4.63
N CYS A 73 9.78 8.87 5.43
CA CYS A 73 8.48 9.28 4.93
C CYS A 73 8.60 10.59 4.15
N LYS A 74 8.23 10.59 2.86
CA LYS A 74 8.23 11.81 2.03
C LYS A 74 7.21 12.87 2.51
N SER A 75 6.19 12.46 3.27
CA SER A 75 5.12 13.36 3.73
C SER A 75 5.44 14.06 5.06
N CYS A 76 5.95 13.33 6.06
CA CYS A 76 6.24 13.89 7.38
C CYS A 76 7.73 13.98 7.73
N GLY A 77 8.62 13.38 6.92
CA GLY A 77 10.06 13.36 7.17
C GLY A 77 10.53 12.34 8.21
N GLU A 78 9.61 11.67 8.91
CA GLU A 78 9.96 10.68 9.93
C GLU A 78 10.44 9.35 9.31
N GLU A 79 11.38 8.69 9.99
CA GLU A 79 11.76 7.32 9.68
C GLU A 79 10.61 6.35 10.02
N PHE A 80 10.42 5.34 9.17
CA PHE A 80 9.48 4.27 9.41
C PHE A 80 9.99 2.94 8.86
N LEU A 81 9.50 1.86 9.44
CA LEU A 81 9.87 0.50 9.07
C LEU A 81 8.90 -0.04 8.02
N PHE A 82 9.41 -0.39 6.84
CA PHE A 82 8.71 -1.25 5.90
C PHE A 82 9.01 -2.70 6.28
N THR A 83 8.08 -3.33 6.99
CA THR A 83 8.34 -4.63 7.62
C THR A 83 8.37 -5.75 6.58
N LYS A 84 9.07 -6.83 6.91
CA LYS A 84 9.11 -8.06 6.10
C LYS A 84 7.72 -8.67 5.90
N GLU A 85 6.82 -8.56 6.89
CA GLU A 85 5.43 -8.99 6.75
C GLU A 85 4.64 -8.06 5.82
N GLU A 86 4.87 -6.75 5.88
CA GLU A 86 4.24 -5.79 4.97
C GLU A 86 4.70 -6.03 3.52
N LYS A 87 6.00 -6.23 3.29
CA LYS A 87 6.55 -6.64 1.98
C LYS A 87 5.87 -7.90 1.46
N ARG A 88 5.79 -8.94 2.29
CA ARG A 88 5.11 -10.19 1.92
C ARG A 88 3.67 -9.94 1.47
N PHE A 89 2.92 -9.16 2.23
CA PHE A 89 1.54 -8.79 1.86
C PHE A 89 1.48 -7.99 0.55
N TRP A 90 2.38 -7.01 0.37
CA TRP A 90 2.46 -6.18 -0.83
C TRP A 90 2.66 -6.99 -2.10
N PHE A 91 3.63 -7.91 -2.08
CA PHE A 91 4.03 -8.62 -3.30
C PHE A 91 3.21 -9.88 -3.54
N GLU A 92 2.83 -10.62 -2.49
CA GLU A 92 2.11 -11.89 -2.64
C GLU A 92 0.58 -11.71 -2.72
N VAL A 93 0.02 -10.70 -2.02
CA VAL A 93 -1.43 -10.48 -1.94
C VAL A 93 -1.86 -9.30 -2.80
N LEU A 94 -1.25 -8.13 -2.65
CA LEU A 94 -1.60 -6.94 -3.42
C LEU A 94 -1.04 -6.94 -4.85
N LYS A 95 -0.12 -7.87 -5.16
CA LYS A 95 0.53 -8.02 -6.48
C LYS A 95 1.25 -6.76 -6.96
N PHE A 96 1.80 -5.98 -6.04
CA PHE A 96 2.70 -4.90 -6.42
C PHE A 96 3.98 -5.46 -7.06
N TRP A 97 4.60 -4.67 -7.93
CA TRP A 97 5.91 -4.99 -8.48
C TRP A 97 6.92 -5.13 -7.36
N ILE A 98 7.84 -6.10 -7.46
CA ILE A 98 8.80 -6.46 -6.40
C ILE A 98 9.77 -5.33 -6.02
N ASP A 99 9.95 -4.34 -6.89
CA ASP A 99 10.74 -3.12 -6.63
C ASP A 99 9.91 -1.98 -6.00
N SER A 100 8.62 -2.22 -5.71
CA SER A 100 7.74 -1.18 -5.15
C SER A 100 8.02 -0.97 -3.67
N GLU A 101 8.20 0.29 -3.28
CA GLU A 101 8.39 0.69 -1.89
C GLU A 101 7.39 1.76 -1.45
N PRO A 102 6.97 1.76 -0.19
CA PRO A 102 6.14 2.83 0.31
C PRO A 102 6.94 4.13 0.41
N VAL A 103 6.44 5.18 -0.24
CA VAL A 103 7.04 6.53 -0.17
C VAL A 103 6.60 7.33 1.07
N SER A 104 5.57 6.86 1.77
CA SER A 104 5.03 7.49 2.98
C SER A 104 4.74 6.44 4.04
N CYS A 105 4.87 6.81 5.31
CA CYS A 105 4.55 5.94 6.42
C CYS A 105 3.05 5.55 6.44
N LEU A 106 2.70 4.53 7.21
CA LEU A 106 1.32 4.03 7.29
C LEU A 106 0.31 5.12 7.69
N LYS A 107 0.67 5.99 8.65
CA LYS A 107 -0.16 7.11 9.10
C LYS A 107 -0.47 8.06 7.94
N CYS A 108 0.56 8.58 7.27
CA CYS A 108 0.38 9.49 6.14
C CYS A 108 -0.35 8.83 4.96
N ARG A 109 -0.11 7.53 4.67
CA ARG A 109 -0.88 6.81 3.64
C ARG A 109 -2.37 6.74 3.95
N ARG A 110 -2.75 6.61 5.24
CA ARG A 110 -4.17 6.64 5.67
C ARG A 110 -4.76 8.04 5.49
N GLU A 111 -4.06 9.08 5.92
CA GLU A 111 -4.49 10.47 5.78
C GLU A 111 -4.69 10.84 4.29
N ILE A 112 -3.76 10.47 3.43
CA ILE A 112 -3.87 10.69 1.98
C ILE A 112 -5.11 9.97 1.40
N ARG A 113 -5.42 8.76 1.85
CA ARG A 113 -6.62 8.01 1.39
C ARG A 113 -7.90 8.71 1.83
N VAL A 114 -7.96 9.20 3.07
CA VAL A 114 -9.10 9.98 3.59
C VAL A 114 -9.28 11.24 2.76
N LEU A 115 -8.22 12.03 2.58
CA LEU A 115 -8.25 13.26 1.78
C LEU A 115 -8.69 13.00 0.34
N LYS A 116 -8.20 11.93 -0.31
CA LYS A 116 -8.63 11.56 -1.66
C LYS A 116 -10.12 11.20 -1.70
N SER A 117 -10.61 10.45 -0.71
CA SER A 117 -12.02 10.11 -0.63
C SER A 117 -12.91 11.33 -0.43
N GLU A 118 -12.52 12.24 0.46
CA GLU A 118 -13.23 13.49 0.73
C GLU A 118 -13.24 14.41 -0.49
N ASN A 119 -12.09 14.57 -1.16
CA ASN A 119 -11.99 15.32 -2.42
C ASN A 119 -12.90 14.72 -3.51
N LYS A 120 -12.98 13.39 -3.61
CA LYS A 120 -13.87 12.71 -4.56
C LYS A 120 -15.34 13.05 -4.28
N ILE A 121 -15.77 12.96 -3.02
CA ILE A 121 -17.13 13.31 -2.60
C ILE A 121 -17.45 14.76 -2.97
N LEU A 122 -16.56 15.71 -2.62
CA LEU A 122 -16.75 17.11 -2.98
C LEU A 122 -16.82 17.30 -4.50
N SER A 123 -15.91 16.69 -5.25
CA SER A 123 -15.89 16.79 -6.71
C SER A 123 -17.18 16.29 -7.35
N GLU A 124 -17.74 15.19 -6.86
CA GLU A 124 -18.99 14.62 -7.37
C GLU A 124 -20.20 15.52 -7.10
N ILE A 125 -20.29 16.09 -5.89
CA ILE A 125 -21.41 16.96 -5.51
C ILE A 125 -21.30 18.33 -6.18
N LEU A 126 -20.11 18.93 -6.21
CA LEU A 126 -19.89 20.31 -6.68
C LEU A 126 -19.91 20.45 -8.20
N LYS A 127 -19.93 19.34 -8.96
CA LYS A 127 -20.22 19.36 -10.40
C LYS A 127 -21.67 19.74 -10.70
N LYS A 128 -22.58 19.53 -9.76
CA LYS A 128 -23.99 19.87 -9.92
C LYS A 128 -24.18 21.37 -9.82
N GLU A 129 -25.16 21.89 -10.54
CA GLU A 129 -25.62 23.25 -10.29
C GLU A 129 -26.11 23.38 -8.85
N LEU A 130 -25.84 24.52 -8.21
CA LEU A 130 -26.15 24.71 -6.80
C LEU A 130 -27.61 24.35 -6.51
N ALA A 131 -28.55 24.75 -7.37
CA ALA A 131 -29.98 24.49 -7.26
C ALA A 131 -30.35 22.99 -7.18
N GLN A 132 -29.54 22.12 -7.80
CA GLN A 132 -29.79 20.68 -7.92
C GLN A 132 -29.19 19.86 -6.76
N ILE A 133 -28.36 20.46 -5.91
CA ILE A 133 -27.76 19.77 -4.77
C ILE A 133 -28.82 19.50 -3.70
N SER A 134 -29.00 18.25 -3.29
CA SER A 134 -29.99 17.88 -2.27
C SER A 134 -29.60 18.35 -0.86
N ILE A 135 -30.56 18.33 0.07
CA ILE A 135 -30.34 18.64 1.50
C ILE A 135 -29.29 17.71 2.11
N GLU A 136 -29.34 16.41 1.77
CA GLU A 136 -28.39 15.38 2.18
C GLU A 136 -26.97 15.71 1.71
N GLU A 137 -26.82 16.06 0.43
CA GLU A 137 -25.52 16.36 -0.18
C GLU A 137 -24.91 17.65 0.36
N LEU A 138 -25.72 18.68 0.61
CA LEU A 138 -25.26 19.87 1.33
C LEU A 138 -24.70 19.51 2.71
N GLY A 139 -25.36 18.61 3.45
CA GLY A 139 -24.87 18.12 4.74
C GLY A 139 -23.49 17.48 4.63
N LYS A 140 -23.27 16.62 3.63
CA LYS A 140 -21.97 15.99 3.36
C LYS A 140 -20.88 17.00 3.01
N VAL A 141 -21.19 17.99 2.16
CA VAL A 141 -20.25 19.07 1.79
C VAL A 141 -19.84 19.89 3.02
N ILE A 142 -20.80 20.23 3.88
CA ILE A 142 -20.54 20.97 5.13
C ILE A 142 -19.64 20.17 6.05
N GLU A 143 -19.91 18.87 6.23
CA GLU A 143 -19.10 18.01 7.09
C GLU A 143 -17.64 17.97 6.64
N VAL A 144 -17.39 17.77 5.34
CA VAL A 144 -16.02 17.75 4.80
C VAL A 144 -15.34 19.11 4.98
N TYR A 145 -15.99 20.22 4.63
CA TYR A 145 -15.37 21.54 4.80
C TYR A 145 -15.12 21.91 6.26
N ARG A 146 -15.95 21.42 7.18
CA ARG A 146 -15.72 21.58 8.62
C ARG A 146 -14.48 20.82 9.07
N LYS A 147 -14.28 19.58 8.61
CA LYS A 147 -13.05 18.80 8.88
C LYS A 147 -11.78 19.49 8.36
N TRP A 148 -11.89 20.24 7.27
CA TRP A 148 -10.78 20.98 6.66
C TRP A 148 -10.61 22.42 7.18
N ASP A 149 -11.38 22.81 8.20
CA ASP A 149 -11.38 24.15 8.78
C ASP A 149 -11.61 25.27 7.74
N LYS A 150 -12.54 25.03 6.79
CA LYS A 150 -12.92 26.00 5.75
C LYS A 150 -14.21 26.73 6.13
N ASN A 151 -14.12 27.56 7.17
CA ASN A 151 -15.27 28.21 7.82
C ASN A 151 -16.13 29.05 6.87
N ASP A 152 -15.54 29.77 5.91
CA ASP A 152 -16.30 30.54 4.91
C ASP A 152 -17.18 29.65 4.02
N ARG A 153 -16.66 28.48 3.63
CA ARG A 153 -17.40 27.50 2.83
C ARG A 153 -18.51 26.86 3.65
N VAL A 154 -18.22 26.52 4.91
CA VAL A 154 -19.21 26.00 5.85
C VAL A 154 -20.39 26.98 5.97
N ALA A 155 -20.12 28.25 6.25
CA ALA A 155 -21.16 29.28 6.37
C ALA A 155 -22.01 29.42 5.09
N PHE A 156 -21.37 29.40 3.92
CA PHE A 156 -22.06 29.46 2.63
C PHE A 156 -23.05 28.29 2.45
N TYR A 157 -22.60 27.04 2.60
CA TYR A 157 -23.45 25.87 2.38
C TYR A 157 -24.50 25.70 3.49
N GLU A 158 -24.21 26.12 4.73
CA GLU A 158 -25.20 26.14 5.81
C GLU A 158 -26.35 27.12 5.54
N ALA A 159 -26.07 28.29 4.96
CA ALA A 159 -27.10 29.22 4.53
C ALA A 159 -28.02 28.61 3.45
N GLN A 160 -27.43 27.91 2.47
CA GLN A 160 -28.20 27.20 1.43
C GLN A 160 -29.05 26.08 2.03
N LEU A 161 -28.50 25.32 2.98
CA LEU A 161 -29.20 24.25 3.67
C LEU A 161 -30.41 24.77 4.44
N LYS A 162 -30.24 25.88 5.18
CA LYS A 162 -31.33 26.55 5.91
C LYS A 162 -32.43 27.02 4.95
N LYS A 163 -32.06 27.63 3.82
CA LYS A 163 -33.01 28.08 2.80
C LYS A 163 -33.85 26.91 2.24
N ARG A 164 -33.21 25.78 1.93
CA ARG A 164 -33.89 24.58 1.41
C ARG A 164 -34.82 23.92 2.43
N ARG A 165 -34.37 23.81 3.69
CA ARG A 165 -35.20 23.26 4.77
C ARG A 165 -36.46 24.10 4.98
N LYS A 166 -36.33 25.44 5.01
CA LYS A 166 -37.48 26.34 5.15
C LYS A 166 -38.49 26.13 4.01
N ALA A 167 -38.02 26.07 2.76
CA ALA A 167 -38.88 25.82 1.61
C ALA A 167 -39.61 24.48 1.69
N ALA A 168 -38.93 23.41 2.12
CA ALA A 168 -39.52 22.08 2.27
C ALA A 168 -40.58 21.97 3.39
N THR A 169 -40.48 22.78 4.46
CA THR A 169 -41.50 22.87 5.51
C THR A 169 -42.68 23.79 5.19
N SER A 170 -42.61 24.57 4.11
CA SER A 170 -43.67 25.52 3.69
C SER A 170 -44.46 25.02 2.47
N SER A 171 -44.24 23.78 2.05
CA SER A 171 -44.96 23.04 1.00
C SER A 171 -45.64 21.83 1.62
#